data_AF-A0A7Y6PXD9-F1
#
_entry.id   AF-A0A7Y6PXD9-F1
#
_cell.length_a   1.000
_cell.length_b   1.000
_cell.length_c   1.000
_cell.angle_alpha   90.00
_cell.angle_beta   90.00
_cell.angle_gamma   90.00
#
_symmetry.space_group_name_H-M   'P 1'
#
loop_
_entity.id
_entity.type
_entity.pdbx_description
1 polymer ?
#
loop_
_entity_poly.entity_id
_entity_poly.type
_entity_poly.pdbx_seq_one_letter_code
_entity_poly.pdbx_strand_id
1 'polypeptide(L)'
;MTRFVALSLLLVSSVAGARPRDGHRPRPQPVSMDRLRTLTAACESAMEGPDNERRCLDTVAASRNPTIEASISTCESAMEGDDNELACIQLAASSRFDINAAIGACESAMEGDGNELACVRTVSSFGLSLAAVNACEAAMEGDDNELRCMAAVAGSRYEAGELVRYCEENEAGDDAELACIARWR
;
A
#
# COMPACT_ATOMS: atom_id res chain seq x y z
N MET A 1 12.82 -19.86 57.64
CA MET A 1 11.35 -19.87 57.56
C MET A 1 10.95 -20.24 56.14
N THR A 2 10.45 -21.48 56.04
CA THR A 2 9.62 -22.16 55.04
C THR A 2 9.54 -21.65 53.59
N ARG A 3 10.14 -22.41 52.66
CA ARG A 3 9.91 -22.35 51.21
C ARG A 3 8.72 -23.26 50.84
N PHE A 4 7.69 -22.71 50.18
CA PHE A 4 6.60 -23.49 49.60
C PHE A 4 6.91 -23.83 48.14
N VAL A 5 6.95 -25.13 47.84
CA VAL A 5 7.07 -25.68 46.48
C VAL A 5 5.65 -25.97 46.00
N ALA A 6 5.16 -25.18 45.05
CA ALA A 6 3.86 -25.41 44.41
C ALA A 6 4.03 -26.36 43.22
N LEU A 7 3.45 -27.55 43.34
CA LEU A 7 3.45 -28.62 42.35
C LEU A 7 2.26 -28.40 41.40
N SER A 8 2.52 -27.84 40.22
CA SER A 8 1.47 -27.62 39.20
C SER A 8 1.21 -28.91 38.41
N LEU A 9 0.00 -29.46 38.54
CA LEU A 9 -0.50 -30.57 37.74
C LEU A 9 -0.62 -30.17 36.26
N LEU A 10 0.05 -30.93 35.39
CA LEU A 10 -0.12 -30.88 33.93
C LEU A 10 -1.35 -31.72 33.53
N LEU A 11 -2.45 -31.05 33.20
CA LEU A 11 -3.60 -31.66 32.53
C LEU A 11 -3.30 -31.77 31.03
N VAL A 12 -3.01 -32.99 30.56
CA VAL A 12 -2.85 -33.31 29.15
C VAL A 12 -4.25 -33.57 28.57
N SER A 13 -4.87 -32.54 27.99
CA SER A 13 -6.13 -32.68 27.26
C SER A 13 -5.84 -33.20 25.84
N SER A 14 -6.14 -34.48 25.59
CA SER A 14 -6.12 -35.10 24.27
C SER A 14 -7.19 -34.49 23.37
N VAL A 15 -6.77 -33.61 22.45
CA VAL A 15 -7.65 -33.06 21.42
C VAL A 15 -7.78 -34.09 20.30
N ALA A 16 -8.96 -34.70 20.17
CA ALA A 16 -9.26 -35.60 19.05
C ALA A 16 -9.17 -34.83 17.73
N GLY A 17 -8.21 -35.21 16.89
CA GLY A 17 -7.91 -34.57 15.62
C GLY A 17 -9.04 -34.70 14.60
N ALA A 18 -9.78 -33.62 14.39
CA ALA A 18 -10.63 -33.45 13.22
C ALA A 18 -9.73 -33.37 11.97
N ARG A 19 -9.87 -34.35 11.05
CA ARG A 19 -9.20 -34.29 9.75
C ARG A 19 -9.67 -33.03 9.02
N PRO A 20 -8.76 -32.16 8.52
CA PRO A 20 -9.15 -31.02 7.72
C PRO A 20 -9.94 -31.54 6.51
N ARG A 21 -11.17 -31.05 6.34
CA ARG A 21 -11.93 -31.27 5.10
C ARG A 21 -11.07 -30.70 3.98
N ASP A 22 -10.73 -31.54 3.00
CA ASP A 22 -10.06 -31.12 1.77
C ASP A 22 -10.92 -30.04 1.10
N GLY A 23 -10.62 -28.78 1.43
CA GLY A 23 -11.31 -27.62 0.93
C GLY A 23 -11.11 -27.59 -0.57
N HIS A 24 -12.23 -27.71 -1.30
CA HIS A 24 -12.27 -27.59 -2.75
C HIS A 24 -11.70 -26.20 -3.11
N ARG A 25 -10.43 -26.13 -3.49
CA ARG A 25 -9.85 -24.88 -3.99
C ARG A 25 -10.61 -24.53 -5.27
N PRO A 26 -11.22 -23.33 -5.37
CA PRO A 26 -11.85 -22.89 -6.59
C PRO A 26 -10.86 -23.04 -7.75
N ARG A 27 -11.29 -23.68 -8.83
CA ARG A 27 -10.45 -23.75 -10.04
C ARG A 27 -10.22 -22.31 -10.54
N PRO A 28 -8.99 -21.97 -10.99
CA PRO A 28 -8.75 -20.70 -11.65
C PRO A 28 -9.76 -20.53 -12.78
N GLN A 29 -10.49 -19.41 -12.79
CA GLN A 29 -11.34 -19.12 -13.92
C GLN A 29 -10.47 -18.78 -15.13
N PRO A 30 -10.79 -19.31 -16.33
CA PRO A 30 -10.08 -18.91 -17.54
C PRO A 30 -10.24 -17.40 -17.74
N VAL A 31 -9.14 -16.71 -18.05
CA VAL A 31 -9.16 -15.30 -18.43
C VAL A 31 -9.95 -15.17 -19.74
N SER A 32 -10.90 -14.23 -19.81
CA SER A 32 -11.65 -13.99 -21.04
C SER A 32 -10.75 -13.34 -22.10
N MET A 33 -10.97 -13.68 -23.37
CA MET A 33 -10.23 -13.05 -24.48
C MET A 33 -10.48 -11.55 -24.55
N ASP A 34 -11.66 -11.08 -24.13
CA ASP A 34 -11.97 -9.66 -24.09
C ASP A 34 -11.14 -8.93 -23.04
N ARG A 35 -10.99 -9.51 -21.84
CA ARG A 35 -10.10 -8.94 -20.82
C ARG A 35 -8.66 -8.87 -21.29
N LEU A 36 -8.18 -9.90 -21.99
CA LEU A 36 -6.83 -9.89 -22.55
C LEU A 36 -6.64 -8.75 -23.55
N ARG A 37 -7.59 -8.57 -24.48
CA ARG A 37 -7.55 -7.45 -25.45
C ARG A 37 -7.55 -6.09 -24.76
N THR A 38 -8.36 -5.91 -23.72
CA THR A 38 -8.41 -4.65 -22.99
C THR A 38 -7.09 -4.35 -22.27
N LEU A 39 -6.50 -5.33 -21.60
CA LEU A 39 -5.20 -5.18 -20.95
C LEU A 39 -4.08 -4.91 -21.96
N THR A 40 -4.10 -5.59 -23.12
CA THR A 40 -3.16 -5.31 -24.20
C THR A 40 -3.27 -3.86 -24.68
N ALA A 41 -4.48 -3.39 -24.98
CA ALA A 41 -4.68 -2.01 -25.43
C ALA A 41 -4.27 -0.98 -24.37
N ALA A 42 -4.53 -1.26 -23.09
CA ALA A 42 -4.11 -0.39 -21.99
C ALA A 42 -2.58 -0.32 -21.87
N CYS A 43 -1.88 -1.45 -21.93
CA CYS A 43 -0.41 -1.47 -21.90
C CYS A 43 0.22 -0.86 -23.16
N GLU A 44 -0.41 -1.01 -24.34
CA GLU A 44 0.03 -0.34 -25.59
C GLU A 44 -0.15 1.18 -25.54
N SER A 45 -1.14 1.68 -24.80
CA SER A 45 -1.31 3.13 -24.56
C SER A 45 -0.26 3.67 -23.60
N ALA A 46 -0.08 2.96 -22.48
CA ALA A 46 0.69 3.43 -21.34
C ALA A 46 2.18 3.09 -21.40
N MET A 47 2.71 2.55 -22.49
CA MET A 47 4.13 2.17 -22.57
C MET A 47 4.69 2.47 -23.96
N GLU A 48 5.86 3.09 -24.02
CA GLU A 48 6.55 3.32 -25.28
C GLU A 48 7.41 2.11 -25.69
N GLY A 49 6.88 1.35 -26.64
CA GLY A 49 7.63 0.33 -27.38
C GLY A 49 7.53 -1.09 -26.82
N PRO A 50 7.91 -2.08 -27.65
CA PRO A 50 7.47 -3.46 -27.48
C PRO A 50 8.02 -4.14 -26.23
N ASP A 51 9.18 -3.72 -25.73
CA ASP A 51 9.77 -4.31 -24.52
C ASP A 51 9.04 -3.83 -23.25
N ASN A 52 8.66 -2.56 -23.17
CA ASN A 52 7.93 -2.00 -22.03
C ASN A 52 6.46 -2.43 -22.03
N GLU A 53 5.81 -2.44 -23.19
CA GLU A 53 4.47 -3.03 -23.39
C GLU A 53 4.42 -4.48 -22.89
N ARG A 54 5.44 -5.28 -23.24
CA ARG A 54 5.54 -6.68 -22.79
C ARG A 54 5.74 -6.79 -21.27
N ARG A 55 6.58 -5.95 -20.67
CA ARG A 55 6.78 -5.91 -19.21
C ARG A 55 5.50 -5.53 -18.47
N CYS A 56 4.74 -4.59 -19.01
CA CYS A 56 3.40 -4.24 -18.51
C CYS A 56 2.48 -5.46 -18.58
N LEU A 57 2.37 -6.10 -19.75
CA LEU A 57 1.51 -7.27 -19.96
C LEU A 57 1.86 -8.43 -19.01
N ASP A 58 3.14 -8.75 -18.85
CA ASP A 58 3.60 -9.78 -17.93
C ASP A 58 3.21 -9.46 -16.47
N THR A 59 3.30 -8.18 -16.08
CA THR A 59 2.90 -7.70 -14.74
C THR A 59 1.40 -7.83 -14.51
N VAL A 60 0.58 -7.34 -15.45
CA VAL A 60 -0.89 -7.31 -15.27
C VAL A 60 -1.53 -8.69 -15.46
N ALA A 61 -0.93 -9.57 -16.27
CA ALA A 61 -1.37 -10.95 -16.42
C ALA A 61 -1.16 -11.78 -15.13
N ALA A 62 -0.13 -11.46 -14.34
CA ALA A 62 0.13 -12.09 -13.04
C ALA A 62 -0.72 -11.49 -11.90
N SER A 63 -1.29 -10.30 -12.12
CA SER A 63 -2.06 -9.57 -11.11
C SER A 63 -3.36 -10.27 -10.71
N ARG A 64 -3.66 -10.22 -9.42
CA ARG A 64 -4.97 -10.60 -8.87
C ARG A 64 -5.84 -9.39 -8.53
N ASN A 65 -5.32 -8.19 -8.72
CA ASN A 65 -6.04 -6.97 -8.42
C ASN A 65 -7.17 -6.77 -9.46
N PRO A 66 -8.46 -6.75 -9.05
CA PRO A 66 -9.57 -6.57 -9.98
C PRO A 66 -9.59 -5.17 -10.63
N THR A 67 -8.92 -4.18 -10.04
CA THR A 67 -8.88 -2.80 -10.56
C THR A 67 -7.63 -2.51 -11.38
N ILE A 68 -6.80 -3.53 -11.68
CA ILE A 68 -5.52 -3.34 -12.37
C ILE A 68 -5.66 -2.63 -13.72
N GLU A 69 -6.75 -2.85 -14.44
CA GLU A 69 -7.02 -2.18 -15.72
C GLU A 69 -7.11 -0.66 -15.55
N ALA A 70 -7.85 -0.18 -14.55
CA ALA A 70 -7.96 1.24 -14.23
C ALA A 70 -6.64 1.81 -13.67
N SER A 71 -5.85 0.98 -13.00
CA SER A 71 -4.55 1.40 -12.48
C SER A 71 -3.51 1.65 -13.58
N ILE A 72 -3.60 1.00 -14.74
CA ILE A 72 -2.68 1.27 -15.86
C ILE A 72 -2.81 2.73 -16.29
N SER A 73 -4.03 3.16 -16.65
CA SER A 73 -4.26 4.55 -17.08
C SER A 73 -4.02 5.57 -15.96
N THR A 74 -4.25 5.18 -14.70
CA THR A 74 -3.98 6.06 -13.55
C THR A 74 -2.49 6.26 -13.36
N CYS A 75 -1.67 5.21 -13.49
CA CYS A 75 -0.22 5.31 -13.43
C CYS A 75 0.36 6.09 -14.63
N GLU A 76 -0.13 5.85 -15.85
CA GLU A 76 0.21 6.61 -17.07
C GLU A 76 -0.04 8.12 -16.89
N SER A 77 -1.14 8.50 -16.22
CA SER A 77 -1.47 9.90 -16.02
C SER A 77 -0.67 10.56 -14.89
N ALA A 78 -0.14 9.78 -13.97
CA ALA A 78 0.43 10.25 -12.71
C ALA A 78 1.96 10.14 -12.64
N MET A 79 2.60 9.48 -13.61
CA MET A 79 4.04 9.23 -13.61
C MET A 79 4.59 9.62 -14.97
N GLU A 80 5.78 10.22 -15.01
CA GLU A 80 6.47 10.52 -16.26
C GLU A 80 7.44 9.39 -16.65
N GLY A 81 7.12 8.72 -17.76
CA GLY A 81 8.00 7.79 -18.44
C GLY A 81 7.85 6.33 -18.02
N ASP A 82 8.07 5.43 -18.98
CA ASP A 82 7.77 4.00 -18.88
C ASP A 82 8.29 3.30 -17.63
N ASP A 83 9.50 3.65 -17.15
CA ASP A 83 10.08 2.98 -15.97
C ASP A 83 9.33 3.34 -14.68
N ASN A 84 8.86 4.60 -14.54
CA ASN A 84 8.09 5.06 -13.38
C ASN A 84 6.65 4.57 -13.46
N GLU A 85 6.04 4.67 -14.64
CA GLU A 85 4.70 4.15 -14.93
C GLU A 85 4.63 2.64 -14.64
N LEU A 86 5.62 1.87 -15.10
CA LEU A 86 5.70 0.44 -14.84
C LEU A 86 5.92 0.13 -13.36
N ALA A 87 6.74 0.92 -12.64
CA ALA A 87 6.90 0.75 -11.20
C ALA A 87 5.59 1.00 -10.44
N CYS A 88 4.82 2.01 -10.84
CA CYS A 88 3.48 2.28 -10.32
C CYS A 88 2.52 1.09 -10.61
N ILE A 89 2.51 0.58 -11.84
CA ILE A 89 1.68 -0.58 -12.22
C ILE A 89 2.06 -1.83 -11.42
N GLN A 90 3.35 -2.04 -11.12
CA GLN A 90 3.80 -3.15 -10.26
C GLN A 90 3.31 -3.01 -8.82
N LEU A 91 3.32 -1.79 -8.26
CA LEU A 91 2.72 -1.51 -6.96
C LEU A 91 1.21 -1.79 -6.98
N ALA A 92 0.49 -1.32 -8.00
CA ALA A 92 -0.93 -1.59 -8.17
C ALA A 92 -1.25 -3.09 -8.33
N ALA A 93 -0.45 -3.82 -9.11
CA ALA A 93 -0.62 -5.25 -9.35
C ALA A 93 -0.40 -6.10 -8.10
N SER A 94 0.52 -5.67 -7.22
CA SER A 94 0.83 -6.35 -5.96
C SER A 94 -0.08 -5.93 -4.81
N SER A 95 -0.78 -4.81 -4.93
CA SER A 95 -1.71 -4.31 -3.92
C SER A 95 -2.91 -5.23 -3.71
N ARG A 96 -3.38 -5.29 -2.45
CA ARG A 96 -4.58 -6.03 -2.05
C ARG A 96 -5.85 -5.19 -2.11
N PHE A 97 -5.72 -3.90 -2.31
CA PHE A 97 -6.79 -2.92 -2.31
C PHE A 97 -6.70 -2.04 -3.56
N ASP A 98 -7.80 -1.37 -3.89
CA ASP A 98 -7.79 -0.34 -4.93
C ASP A 98 -6.95 0.85 -4.46
N ILE A 99 -5.89 1.17 -5.20
CA ILE A 99 -4.97 2.27 -4.90
C ILE A 99 -5.09 3.43 -5.89
N ASN A 100 -6.07 3.44 -6.80
CA ASN A 100 -6.19 4.48 -7.82
C ASN A 100 -6.34 5.88 -7.21
N ALA A 101 -7.15 6.00 -6.16
CA ALA A 101 -7.29 7.26 -5.43
C ALA A 101 -6.03 7.63 -4.64
N ALA A 102 -5.22 6.66 -4.22
CA ALA A 102 -3.95 6.90 -3.55
C ALA A 102 -2.86 7.36 -4.54
N ILE A 103 -2.86 6.84 -5.77
CA ILE A 103 -1.95 7.29 -6.82
C ILE A 103 -2.18 8.78 -7.09
N GLY A 104 -3.43 9.20 -7.33
CA GLY A 104 -3.76 10.61 -7.53
C GLY A 104 -3.46 11.49 -6.30
N ALA A 105 -3.70 11.00 -5.09
CA ALA A 105 -3.35 11.76 -3.88
C ALA A 105 -1.84 11.93 -3.70
N CYS A 106 -1.04 10.92 -4.07
CA CYS A 106 0.41 10.98 -4.02
C CYS A 106 1.00 11.89 -5.10
N GLU A 107 0.46 11.87 -6.31
CA GLU A 107 0.83 12.80 -7.40
C GLU A 107 0.58 14.25 -6.99
N SER A 108 -0.54 14.54 -6.33
CA SER A 108 -0.86 15.91 -5.93
C SER A 108 -0.09 16.39 -4.70
N ALA A 109 0.44 15.46 -3.88
CA ALA A 109 1.14 15.79 -2.64
C ALA A 109 2.65 15.91 -2.82
N MET A 110 3.25 15.14 -3.72
CA MET A 110 4.71 15.00 -3.84
C MET A 110 5.21 15.65 -5.13
N GLU A 111 6.43 16.16 -5.12
CA GLU A 111 7.10 16.67 -6.32
C GLU A 111 8.02 15.61 -6.95
N GLY A 112 7.55 15.04 -8.07
CA GLY A 112 8.34 14.19 -8.96
C GLY A 112 8.18 12.70 -8.68
N ASP A 113 8.23 11.91 -9.76
CA ASP A 113 7.90 10.48 -9.78
C ASP A 113 8.59 9.64 -8.69
N GLY A 114 9.82 9.99 -8.31
CA GLY A 114 10.56 9.27 -7.27
C GLY A 114 9.88 9.33 -5.90
N ASN A 115 9.39 10.51 -5.52
CA ASN A 115 8.71 10.76 -4.25
C ASN A 115 7.26 10.28 -4.31
N GLU A 116 6.59 10.50 -5.44
CA GLU A 116 5.24 9.99 -5.72
C GLU A 116 5.20 8.45 -5.63
N LEU A 117 6.16 7.74 -6.24
CA LEU A 117 6.28 6.28 -6.12
C LEU A 117 6.58 5.84 -4.68
N ALA A 118 7.38 6.61 -3.93
CA ALA A 118 7.65 6.33 -2.52
C ALA A 118 6.38 6.49 -1.67
N CYS A 119 5.57 7.51 -1.95
CA CYS A 119 4.25 7.73 -1.34
C CYS A 119 3.32 6.55 -1.66
N VAL A 120 3.14 6.19 -2.95
CA VAL A 120 2.27 5.08 -3.37
C VAL A 120 2.71 3.76 -2.75
N ARG A 121 4.03 3.50 -2.69
CA ARG A 121 4.59 2.32 -2.01
C ARG A 121 4.25 2.30 -0.53
N THR A 122 4.33 3.44 0.14
CA THR A 122 4.02 3.55 1.57
C THR A 122 2.53 3.33 1.83
N VAL A 123 1.65 3.97 1.05
CA VAL A 123 0.20 3.78 1.16
C VAL A 123 -0.19 2.33 0.91
N SER A 124 0.28 1.73 -0.19
CA SER A 124 -0.03 0.34 -0.55
C SER A 124 0.51 -0.68 0.46
N SER A 125 1.69 -0.44 1.05
CA SER A 125 2.32 -1.35 2.02
C SER A 125 1.62 -1.35 3.37
N PHE A 126 1.18 -0.17 3.84
CA PHE A 126 0.63 0.00 5.18
C PHE A 126 -0.90 0.17 5.21
N GLY A 127 -1.55 0.29 4.05
CA GLY A 127 -2.99 0.53 3.95
C GLY A 127 -3.38 1.88 4.52
N LEU A 128 -2.56 2.92 4.31
CA LEU A 128 -2.87 4.26 4.79
C LEU A 128 -4.13 4.81 4.10
N SER A 129 -4.91 5.57 4.84
CA SER A 129 -6.06 6.29 4.29
C SER A 129 -5.59 7.52 3.50
N LEU A 130 -6.40 7.99 2.56
CA LEU A 130 -6.14 9.28 1.87
C LEU A 130 -6.13 10.46 2.86
N ALA A 131 -6.90 10.35 3.94
CA ALA A 131 -6.88 11.35 5.01
C ALA A 131 -5.50 11.44 5.68
N ALA A 132 -4.75 10.34 5.78
CA ALA A 132 -3.40 10.35 6.31
C ALA A 132 -2.40 11.04 5.36
N VAL A 133 -2.53 10.80 4.05
CA VAL A 133 -1.68 11.45 3.02
C VAL A 133 -1.89 12.96 3.07
N ASN A 134 -3.14 13.41 2.94
CA ASN A 134 -3.48 14.84 2.95
C ASN A 134 -3.14 15.51 4.28
N ALA A 135 -3.20 14.78 5.40
CA ALA A 135 -2.81 15.35 6.68
C ALA A 135 -1.29 15.54 6.78
N CYS A 136 -0.50 14.61 6.26
CA CYS A 136 0.96 14.75 6.24
C CYS A 136 1.42 15.84 5.27
N GLU A 137 0.82 15.94 4.09
CA GLU A 137 1.08 17.03 3.13
C GLU A 137 0.76 18.41 3.73
N ALA A 138 -0.38 18.55 4.40
CA ALA A 138 -0.76 19.83 5.00
C ALA A 138 0.09 20.24 6.21
N ALA A 139 0.77 19.28 6.85
CA ALA A 139 1.51 19.48 8.10
C ALA A 139 3.01 19.69 7.87
N MET A 140 3.60 18.99 6.90
CA MET A 140 5.04 18.91 6.73
C MET A 140 5.50 19.80 5.58
N GLU A 141 6.68 20.41 5.69
CA GLU A 141 7.30 21.15 4.60
C GLU A 141 8.22 20.23 3.78
N GLY A 142 7.73 19.83 2.60
CA GLY A 142 8.47 19.11 1.57
C GLY A 142 8.42 17.58 1.69
N ASP A 143 8.55 16.93 0.53
CA ASP A 143 8.34 15.49 0.33
C ASP A 143 9.08 14.59 1.32
N ASP A 144 10.33 14.92 1.67
CA ASP A 144 11.12 14.13 2.61
C ASP A 144 10.46 14.06 4.00
N ASN A 145 9.90 15.18 4.48
CA ASN A 145 9.22 15.24 5.77
C ASN A 145 7.80 14.64 5.70
N GLU A 146 7.10 14.84 4.59
CA GLU A 146 5.81 14.20 4.33
C GLU A 146 5.92 12.67 4.32
N LEU A 147 6.91 12.11 3.62
CA LEU A 147 7.19 10.67 3.60
C LEU A 147 7.58 10.15 5.00
N ARG A 148 8.37 10.91 5.76
CA ARG A 148 8.69 10.61 7.17
C ARG A 148 7.41 10.59 8.02
N CYS A 149 6.49 11.54 7.82
CA CYS A 149 5.21 11.60 8.50
C CYS A 149 4.36 10.36 8.20
N MET A 150 4.20 10.02 6.91
CA MET A 150 3.43 8.84 6.49
C MET A 150 3.99 7.54 7.11
N ALA A 151 5.32 7.38 7.12
CA ALA A 151 5.98 6.25 7.74
C ALA A 151 5.84 6.23 9.28
N ALA A 152 5.77 7.40 9.91
CA ALA A 152 5.58 7.54 11.35
C ALA A 152 4.16 7.18 11.79
N VAL A 153 3.13 7.57 11.03
CA VAL A 153 1.72 7.24 11.33
C VAL A 153 1.33 5.81 10.95
N ALA A 154 2.11 5.14 10.10
CA ALA A 154 1.85 3.77 9.68
C ALA A 154 1.70 2.81 10.87
N GLY A 155 0.55 2.15 10.99
CA GLY A 155 0.28 1.24 12.11
C GLY A 155 0.13 1.91 13.48
N SER A 156 -0.11 3.22 13.52
CA SER A 156 -0.57 3.91 14.71
C SER A 156 -1.86 3.27 15.24
N ARG A 157 -2.03 3.29 16.57
CA ARG A 157 -3.31 2.90 17.19
C ARG A 157 -4.42 3.96 17.07
N TYR A 158 -4.07 5.16 16.61
CA TYR A 158 -4.98 6.29 16.40
C TYR A 158 -5.34 6.43 14.92
N GLU A 159 -6.41 7.18 14.62
CA GLU A 159 -6.66 7.62 13.24
C GLU A 159 -5.51 8.55 12.82
N ALA A 160 -4.88 8.24 11.69
CA ALA A 160 -3.62 8.86 11.30
C ALA A 160 -3.77 10.38 11.06
N GLY A 161 -4.82 10.81 10.36
CA GLY A 161 -5.06 12.23 10.10
C GLY A 161 -5.36 13.04 11.36
N GLU A 162 -6.11 12.46 12.32
CA GLU A 162 -6.34 13.06 13.63
C GLU A 162 -5.05 13.19 14.45
N LEU A 163 -4.18 12.17 14.44
CA LEU A 163 -2.91 12.21 15.15
C LEU A 163 -1.97 13.29 14.59
N VAL A 164 -1.87 13.40 13.26
CA VAL A 164 -1.03 14.43 12.61
C VAL A 164 -1.53 15.82 13.01
N ARG A 165 -2.83 16.09 12.83
CA ARG A 165 -3.43 17.39 13.17
C ARG A 165 -3.25 17.75 14.65
N TYR A 166 -3.36 16.76 15.55
CA TYR A 166 -3.09 16.99 16.96
C TYR A 166 -1.63 17.43 17.20
N CYS A 167 -0.66 16.79 16.55
CA CYS A 167 0.74 17.15 16.71
C CYS A 167 1.07 18.51 16.06
N GLU A 168 0.52 18.80 14.88
CA GLU A 168 0.55 20.12 14.22
C GLU A 168 0.10 21.26 15.14
N GLU A 169 -1.02 21.06 15.86
CA GLU A 169 -1.59 22.09 16.74
C GLU A 169 -0.78 22.33 18.02
N ASN A 170 0.11 21.41 18.40
CA ASN A 170 0.76 21.39 19.72
C ASN A 170 2.29 21.50 19.68
N GLU A 171 2.90 21.22 18.54
CA GLU A 171 4.33 21.36 18.31
C GLU A 171 4.58 22.42 17.24
N ALA A 172 5.83 22.84 17.07
CA ALA A 172 6.19 23.81 16.04
C ALA A 172 7.36 23.29 15.21
N GLY A 173 7.08 23.01 13.95
CA GLY A 173 8.04 22.55 12.96
C GLY A 173 8.12 21.03 12.88
N ASP A 174 8.42 20.56 11.67
CA ASP A 174 8.31 19.17 11.25
C ASP A 174 9.01 18.17 12.18
N ASP A 175 10.23 18.50 12.64
CA ASP A 175 10.97 17.60 13.53
C ASP A 175 10.29 17.43 14.90
N ALA A 176 9.66 18.48 15.43
CA ALA A 176 8.93 18.44 16.69
C ALA A 176 7.60 17.69 16.52
N GLU A 177 6.88 17.94 15.43
CA GLU A 177 5.64 17.26 15.06
C GLU A 177 5.87 15.76 14.84
N LEU A 178 6.91 15.37 14.09
CA LEU A 178 7.32 13.98 13.90
C LEU A 178 7.70 13.31 15.23
N ALA A 179 8.37 14.02 16.13
CA ALA A 179 8.66 13.52 17.47
C ALA A 179 7.39 13.33 18.33
N CYS A 180 6.38 14.20 18.15
CA CYS A 180 5.06 14.01 18.74
C CYS A 180 4.36 12.76 18.18
N ILE A 181 4.30 12.60 16.85
CA ILE A 181 3.68 11.43 16.20
C ILE A 181 4.35 10.14 16.69
N ALA A 182 5.68 10.09 16.71
CA ALA A 182 6.44 8.92 17.15
C ALA A 182 6.15 8.51 18.60
N ARG A 183 5.84 9.47 19.48
CA ARG A 183 5.49 9.23 20.88
C ARG A 183 4.11 8.59 21.03
N TRP A 184 3.20 8.91 20.12
CA TRP A 184 1.79 8.52 20.18
C TRP A 184 1.41 7.41 19.22
N ARG A 185 2.29 6.95 18.33
CA ARG A 185 2.07 5.76 17.49
C ARG A 185 1.63 4.53 18.30
#